data_AF-A0A1B6K8R3-F1
#
_entry.id   AF-A0A1B6K8R3-F1
#
_cell.length_a   1.000
_cell.length_b   1.000
_cell.length_c   1.000
_cell.angle_alpha   90.00
_cell.angle_beta   90.00
_cell.angle_gamma   90.00
#
_symmetry.space_group_name_H-M   'P 1'
#
loop_
_entity.id
_entity.type
_entity.pdbx_description
1 polymer ?
#
loop_
_entity_poly.entity_id
_entity_poly.type
_entity_poly.pdbx_seq_one_letter_code
_entity_poly.pdbx_strand_id
1 'polypeptide(L)'
;KRYSRHVARHIKRAKLNYFSKLINNCNGDSKKYWDVIKKVVKGNKKSLNNIQVGDVVLNVNGNEKIVANEFNSYFTSVIPSLRSEAFGCDLFNDNISECNVHLEGLDCSLDEVVHA
;
A
#
# COMPACT_ATOMS: atom_id res chain seq x y z
N LYS A 1 -18.25 24.58 -21.63
CA LYS A 1 -17.55 23.29 -21.33
C LYS A 1 -16.08 23.20 -21.79
N ARG A 2 -15.62 23.84 -22.88
CA ARG A 2 -14.21 23.78 -23.36
C ARG A 2 -13.21 24.47 -22.40
N TYR A 3 -13.55 25.66 -21.92
CA TYR A 3 -12.71 26.44 -21.00
C TYR A 3 -12.46 25.72 -19.66
N SER A 4 -13.51 25.17 -19.05
CA SER A 4 -13.40 24.36 -17.82
C SER A 4 -12.43 23.18 -17.98
N ARG A 5 -12.49 22.45 -19.11
CA ARG A 5 -11.53 21.36 -19.40
C ARG A 5 -10.10 21.87 -19.54
N HIS A 6 -9.91 23.03 -20.17
CA HIS A 6 -8.60 23.63 -20.32
C HIS A 6 -8.00 24.04 -18.96
N VAL A 7 -8.78 24.74 -18.13
CA VAL A 7 -8.39 25.13 -16.76
C VAL A 7 -8.08 23.90 -15.91
N ALA A 8 -8.91 22.85 -15.96
CA ALA A 8 -8.68 21.61 -15.23
C ALA A 8 -7.35 20.94 -15.60
N ARG A 9 -6.96 20.95 -16.89
CA ARG A 9 -5.65 20.44 -17.32
C ARG A 9 -4.50 21.27 -16.76
N HIS A 10 -4.63 22.60 -16.77
CA HIS A 10 -3.60 23.49 -16.21
C HIS A 10 -3.43 23.27 -14.70
N ILE A 11 -4.54 23.15 -13.96
CA ILE A 11 -4.49 22.83 -12.52
C ILE A 11 -3.83 21.47 -12.29
N LYS A 12 -4.16 20.44 -13.09
CA LYS A 12 -3.53 19.12 -12.97
C LYS A 12 -2.02 19.18 -13.20
N ARG A 13 -1.57 19.88 -14.24
CA ARG A 13 -0.14 20.08 -14.55
C ARG A 13 0.58 20.84 -13.44
N ALA A 14 -0.01 21.93 -12.94
CA ALA A 14 0.57 22.72 -11.86
C ALA A 14 0.72 21.89 -10.57
N LYS A 15 -0.29 21.09 -10.21
CA LYS A 15 -0.22 20.18 -9.05
C LYS A 15 0.89 19.14 -9.21
N LEU A 16 0.98 18.49 -10.37
CA LEU A 16 2.04 17.53 -10.65
C LEU A 16 3.42 18.17 -10.48
N ASN A 17 3.65 19.32 -11.13
CA ASN A 17 4.92 20.02 -11.04
C ASN A 17 5.28 20.43 -9.61
N TYR A 18 4.30 20.88 -8.82
CA TYR A 18 4.52 21.24 -7.42
C TYR A 18 4.96 20.04 -6.57
N PHE A 19 4.24 18.92 -6.66
CA PHE A 19 4.58 17.74 -5.86
C PHE A 19 5.85 17.05 -6.35
N SER A 20 6.14 17.04 -7.65
CA SER A 20 7.43 16.56 -8.17
C SER A 20 8.61 17.34 -7.58
N LYS A 21 8.50 18.67 -7.48
CA LYS A 21 9.53 19.49 -6.83
C LYS A 21 9.68 19.16 -5.34
N LEU A 22 8.57 19.00 -4.62
CA LEU A 22 8.62 18.62 -3.20
C LEU A 22 9.29 17.26 -2.99
N ILE A 23 8.98 16.28 -3.85
CA ILE A 23 9.57 14.94 -3.79
C ILE A 23 11.08 15.02 -4.09
N ASN A 24 11.48 15.72 -5.14
CA ASN A 24 12.89 15.87 -5.49
C ASN A 24 13.68 16.55 -4.37
N ASN A 25 13.06 17.51 -3.67
CA ASN A 25 13.68 18.20 -2.53
C ASN A 25 13.81 17.34 -1.26
N CYS A 26 13.26 16.11 -1.23
CA CYS A 26 13.40 15.24 -0.07
C CYS A 26 14.81 14.62 0.06
N ASN A 27 15.68 14.66 -0.97
CA ASN A 27 17.09 14.28 -0.90
C ASN A 27 17.41 12.99 -0.11
N GLY A 28 16.61 11.92 -0.31
CA GLY A 28 16.82 10.64 0.39
C GLY A 28 16.24 10.56 1.81
N ASP A 29 15.65 11.64 2.33
CA ASP A 29 14.89 11.62 3.59
C ASP A 29 13.55 10.91 3.38
N SER A 30 13.54 9.62 3.68
CA SER A 30 12.39 8.72 3.52
C SER A 30 11.17 9.17 4.34
N LYS A 31 11.39 9.82 5.50
CA LYS A 31 10.32 10.32 6.36
C LYS A 31 9.65 11.53 5.73
N LYS A 32 10.42 12.51 5.26
CA LYS A 32 9.90 13.67 4.53
C LYS A 32 9.19 13.27 3.25
N TYR A 33 9.75 12.31 2.51
CA TYR A 33 9.11 11.76 1.32
C TYR A 33 7.72 11.21 1.64
N TRP A 34 7.61 10.36 2.67
CA TRP A 34 6.33 9.80 3.10
C TRP A 34 5.35 10.87 3.59
N ASP A 35 5.82 11.93 4.24
CA ASP A 35 4.96 13.06 4.64
C ASP A 35 4.38 13.81 3.43
N VAL A 36 5.16 13.98 2.36
CA VAL A 36 4.67 14.56 1.09
C VAL A 36 3.64 13.62 0.45
N ILE A 37 3.90 12.31 0.38
CA ILE A 37 2.96 11.33 -0.17
C ILE A 37 1.64 11.32 0.61
N LYS A 38 1.69 11.30 1.95
CA LYS A 38 0.50 11.34 2.81
C LYS A 38 -0.36 12.59 2.54
N LYS A 39 0.26 13.75 2.26
CA LYS A 39 -0.46 14.98 1.89
C LYS A 39 -1.20 14.85 0.55
N VAL A 40 -0.63 14.12 -0.41
CA VAL A 40 -1.24 13.88 -1.73
C VAL A 40 -2.39 12.86 -1.66
N VAL A 41 -2.20 11.78 -0.88
CA VAL A 41 -3.13 10.63 -0.85
C VAL A 41 -4.33 10.85 0.07
N LYS A 42 -4.27 11.84 0.99
CA LYS A 42 -5.22 12.05 2.10
C LYS A 42 -6.73 12.20 1.75
N GLY A 43 -7.13 12.24 0.49
CA GLY A 43 -8.52 12.48 0.07
C GLY A 43 -9.23 11.32 -0.66
N ASN A 44 -8.55 10.23 -1.01
CA ASN A 44 -9.11 9.20 -1.90
C ASN A 44 -9.10 7.80 -1.28
N LYS A 45 -9.58 7.65 -0.04
CA LYS A 45 -9.89 6.31 0.50
C LYS A 45 -11.14 5.78 -0.21
N LYS A 46 -10.96 5.29 -1.43
CA LYS A 46 -11.99 4.43 -2.06
C LYS A 46 -11.93 3.10 -1.35
N SER A 47 -13.08 2.59 -0.92
CA SER A 47 -13.14 1.23 -0.39
C SER A 47 -12.77 0.26 -1.51
N LEU A 48 -11.78 -0.60 -1.25
CA LEU A 48 -11.45 -1.73 -2.11
C LEU A 48 -12.52 -2.78 -1.85
N ASN A 49 -13.52 -2.83 -2.71
CA ASN A 49 -14.61 -3.79 -2.55
C ASN A 49 -14.31 -5.09 -3.29
N ASN A 50 -13.53 -5.04 -4.38
CA ASN A 50 -13.22 -6.20 -5.20
C ASN A 50 -11.74 -6.26 -5.55
N ILE A 51 -11.17 -7.46 -5.58
CA ILE A 51 -9.78 -7.74 -5.93
C ILE A 51 -9.76 -8.91 -6.91
N GLN A 52 -8.91 -8.83 -7.93
CA GLN A 52 -8.67 -9.94 -8.84
C GLN A 52 -7.57 -10.84 -8.27
N VAL A 53 -7.89 -12.12 -8.13
CA VAL A 53 -6.96 -13.18 -7.70
C VAL A 53 -6.93 -14.23 -8.82
N GLY A 54 -5.81 -14.32 -9.53
CA GLY A 54 -5.72 -15.09 -10.77
C GLY A 54 -6.76 -14.61 -11.80
N ASP A 55 -7.62 -15.52 -12.23
CA ASP A 55 -8.70 -15.25 -13.22
C ASP A 55 -10.06 -14.91 -12.58
N VAL A 56 -10.13 -14.78 -11.24
CA VAL A 56 -11.39 -14.56 -10.52
C VAL A 56 -11.40 -13.19 -9.86
N VAL A 57 -12.53 -12.48 -9.98
CA VAL A 57 -12.79 -11.25 -9.23
C VAL A 57 -13.55 -11.60 -7.96
N LEU A 58 -12.91 -11.39 -6.81
CA LEU A 58 -13.46 -11.67 -5.48
C LEU A 58 -13.89 -10.37 -4.80
N ASN A 59 -15.01 -10.42 -4.08
CA ASN A 59 -15.36 -9.38 -3.11
C ASN A 59 -14.49 -9.55 -1.88
N VAL A 60 -13.95 -8.45 -1.36
CA VAL A 60 -13.07 -8.45 -0.18
C VAL A 60 -13.81 -8.94 1.07
N ASN A 61 -15.10 -8.59 1.22
CA ASN A 61 -15.91 -9.00 2.35
C ASN A 61 -16.22 -10.51 2.27
N GLY A 62 -15.81 -11.28 3.27
CA GLY A 62 -15.92 -12.74 3.33
C GLY A 62 -14.77 -13.51 2.67
N ASN A 63 -13.80 -12.84 2.05
CA ASN A 63 -12.60 -13.46 1.46
C ASN A 63 -11.29 -12.84 2.00
N GLU A 64 -11.33 -12.25 3.18
CA GLU A 64 -10.24 -11.46 3.76
C GLU A 64 -8.95 -12.28 3.85
N LYS A 65 -9.05 -13.55 4.23
CA LYS A 65 -7.90 -14.47 4.36
C LYS A 65 -7.23 -14.75 3.01
N ILE A 66 -8.01 -14.93 1.96
CA ILE A 66 -7.50 -15.17 0.60
C ILE A 66 -6.78 -13.92 0.10
N VAL A 67 -7.41 -12.75 0.27
CA VAL A 67 -6.82 -11.46 -0.08
C VAL A 67 -5.50 -11.22 0.66
N ALA A 68 -5.46 -11.50 1.97
CA ALA A 68 -4.26 -11.34 2.78
C ALA A 68 -3.13 -12.28 2.31
N ASN A 69 -3.45 -13.53 2.01
CA ASN A 69 -2.48 -14.50 1.51
C ASN A 69 -1.90 -14.07 0.15
N GLU A 70 -2.73 -13.62 -0.77
CA GLU A 70 -2.26 -13.12 -2.08
C GLU A 70 -1.41 -11.86 -1.95
N PHE A 71 -1.81 -10.94 -1.07
CA PHE A 71 -0.99 -9.76 -0.78
C PHE A 71 0.38 -10.16 -0.24
N ASN A 72 0.42 -11.08 0.73
CA ASN A 72 1.67 -11.60 1.30
C ASN A 72 2.52 -12.31 0.24
N SER A 73 1.89 -13.13 -0.61
CA SER A 73 2.57 -13.82 -1.72
C SER A 73 3.22 -12.83 -2.68
N TYR A 74 2.47 -11.80 -3.11
CA TYR A 74 2.98 -10.74 -3.97
C TYR A 74 4.17 -10.02 -3.34
N PHE A 75 4.04 -9.50 -2.12
CA PHE A 75 5.13 -8.73 -1.49
C PHE A 75 6.36 -9.61 -1.22
N THR A 76 6.17 -10.88 -0.85
CA THR A 76 7.29 -11.83 -0.72
C THR A 76 7.99 -12.07 -2.06
N SER A 77 7.24 -12.12 -3.17
CA SER A 77 7.82 -12.32 -4.51
C SER A 77 8.57 -11.09 -5.05
N VAL A 78 8.19 -9.88 -4.64
CA VAL A 78 8.79 -8.62 -5.12
C VAL A 78 10.10 -8.30 -4.38
N ILE A 79 10.24 -8.71 -3.11
CA ILE A 79 11.43 -8.44 -2.29
C ILE A 79 12.73 -8.94 -2.95
N PRO A 80 12.81 -10.18 -3.48
CA PRO A 80 14.01 -10.65 -4.19
C PRO A 80 14.40 -9.77 -5.38
N SER A 81 13.43 -9.35 -6.19
CA SER A 81 13.67 -8.51 -7.37
C SER A 81 14.17 -7.11 -6.99
N LEU A 82 13.62 -6.54 -5.91
CA LEU A 82 14.10 -5.28 -5.36
C LEU A 82 15.52 -5.41 -4.80
N ARG A 83 15.87 -6.54 -4.19
CA ARG A 83 17.24 -6.80 -3.72
C ARG A 83 18.24 -6.87 -4.88
N SER A 84 17.88 -7.53 -5.98
CA SER A 84 18.76 -7.62 -7.16
C SER A 84 18.97 -6.29 -7.88
N GLU A 85 17.99 -5.38 -7.84
CA GLU A 85 18.10 -4.06 -8.46
C GLU A 85 18.76 -3.01 -7.55
N ALA A 86 18.58 -3.13 -6.22
CA ALA A 86 19.01 -2.11 -5.27
C ALA A 86 20.45 -2.28 -4.76
N PHE A 87 21.06 -3.47 -4.81
CA PHE A 87 22.34 -3.69 -4.13
C PHE A 87 23.29 -4.65 -4.84
N GLY A 88 24.26 -4.07 -5.55
CA GLY A 88 25.64 -4.55 -5.58
C GLY A 88 26.43 -4.17 -4.31
N CYS A 89 25.78 -4.05 -3.15
CA CYS A 89 26.45 -3.84 -1.85
C CYS A 89 25.59 -4.41 -0.72
N ASP A 90 26.07 -5.51 -0.14
CA ASP A 90 25.54 -6.17 1.06
C ASP A 90 25.35 -5.17 2.19
N LEU A 91 24.12 -5.00 2.70
CA LEU A 91 23.84 -4.47 4.04
C LEU A 91 22.36 -4.60 4.44
N PHE A 92 21.70 -5.73 4.15
CA PHE A 92 20.44 -6.11 4.80
C PHE A 92 20.37 -7.64 4.95
N ASN A 93 21.40 -8.21 5.56
CA ASN A 93 21.30 -9.52 6.20
C ASN A 93 21.27 -9.25 7.70
N ASP A 94 20.07 -9.31 8.27
CA ASP A 94 19.78 -10.05 9.49
C ASP A 94 18.27 -9.96 9.77
N ASN A 95 17.63 -11.13 9.94
CA ASN A 95 16.29 -11.34 10.50
C ASN A 95 15.04 -11.23 9.60
N ILE A 96 14.99 -12.02 8.52
CA ILE A 96 13.69 -12.58 8.03
C ILE A 96 13.69 -14.11 8.22
N SER A 97 14.16 -14.58 9.38
CA SER A 97 14.06 -15.98 9.81
C SER A 97 13.05 -16.17 10.97
N GLU A 98 12.56 -15.08 11.57
CA GLU A 98 11.67 -15.13 12.74
C GLU A 98 10.21 -14.75 12.45
N CYS A 99 9.84 -14.40 11.22
CA CYS A 99 8.42 -14.21 10.86
C CYS A 99 7.67 -15.53 10.62
N ASN A 100 8.01 -16.56 11.38
CA ASN A 100 7.21 -17.77 11.54
C ASN A 100 6.44 -17.66 12.87
N VAL A 101 5.65 -16.59 13.04
CA VAL A 101 4.71 -16.49 14.16
C VAL A 101 3.45 -17.24 13.77
N HIS A 102 3.50 -18.53 14.04
CA HIS A 102 2.41 -19.38 14.52
C HIS A 102 1.01 -18.71 14.54
N LEU A 103 0.23 -18.94 13.48
CA LEU A 103 -1.20 -18.60 13.39
C LEU A 103 -2.05 -19.76 13.94
N GLU A 104 -1.73 -20.24 15.14
CA GLU A 104 -2.62 -21.15 15.89
C GLU A 104 -3.10 -20.40 17.15
N GLY A 105 -4.40 -20.17 17.24
CA GLY A 105 -5.04 -19.83 18.52
C GLY A 105 -5.62 -18.42 18.70
N LEU A 106 -6.23 -17.81 17.68
CA LEU A 106 -7.28 -16.81 17.95
C LEU A 106 -8.65 -17.50 17.79
N ASP A 107 -9.02 -18.17 18.88
CA ASP A 107 -10.38 -18.61 19.16
C ASP A 107 -11.24 -17.35 19.35
N CYS A 108 -12.10 -17.05 18.38
CA CYS A 108 -13.09 -15.98 18.50
C CYS A 108 -14.28 -16.51 19.31
N SER A 109 -14.13 -16.65 20.64
CA SER A 109 -15.30 -16.74 21.53
C SER A 109 -15.89 -15.34 21.67
N LEU A 110 -17.02 -15.14 21.01
CA LEU A 110 -17.82 -13.91 21.08
C LEU A 110 -18.91 -14.16 22.13
N ASP A 111 -18.51 -14.19 23.39
CA ASP A 111 -19.46 -14.26 24.51
C ASP A 111 -20.00 -12.87 24.83
N GLU A 112 -21.30 -12.74 24.59
CA GLU A 112 -22.31 -11.97 25.34
C GLU A 112 -21.86 -10.72 26.10
N VAL A 113 -22.31 -9.56 25.62
CA VAL A 113 -22.78 -8.49 26.53
C VAL A 113 -24.18 -8.07 26.07
N VAL A 114 -25.16 -8.77 26.62
CA VAL A 114 -26.55 -8.34 26.78
C VAL A 114 -26.65 -7.56 28.08
N HIS A 115 -27.51 -6.53 28.09
CA HIS A 115 -27.97 -5.69 29.22
C HIS A 115 -27.00 -4.59 29.70
N ALA A 116 -27.42 -3.33 29.89
CA ALA A 116 -28.76 -2.72 29.96
C ALA A 116 -28.69 -1.24 29.52
#